data_AF-A0AA35W118-F1
#
_entry.id   AF-A0AA35W118-F1
#
_cell.length_a   1.000
_cell.length_b   1.000
_cell.length_c   1.000
_cell.angle_alpha   90.00
_cell.angle_beta   90.00
_cell.angle_gamma   90.00
#
_symmetry.space_group_name_H-M   'P 1'
#
loop_
_entity.id
_entity.type
_entity.pdbx_description
1 polymer ?
#
loop_
_entity_poly.entity_id
_entity_poly.type
_entity_poly.pdbx_seq_one_letter_code
_entity_poly.pdbx_strand_id
1 'polypeptide(L)'
;MNTSFDTFRIVNTYGAFGSVTKERTEVVLEGTYNSSVGQSGERAQWLEIEFKCKPGSVGRRPCLISPYHYRLDWLMWFAAFQSYQHNPWLLNLAGKILAGDPSVNSLLAHNPFAETPPKYVRAVHYRYQYTELGSEAAGRGEWWTRRLLQKPYLPIVSEEQLRPVIEAQGWHWYIPEHASD
;
A
#
# COMPACT_ATOMS: atom_id res chain seq x y z
N MET A 1 -23.48 -10.40 9.03
CA MET A 1 -22.49 -11.46 9.33
C MET A 1 -22.67 -12.11 10.71
N ASN A 2 -23.72 -11.80 11.47
CA ASN A 2 -24.06 -12.54 12.69
C ASN A 2 -25.48 -13.08 12.52
N THR A 3 -25.61 -14.24 11.88
CA THR A 3 -26.90 -14.93 11.79
C THR A 3 -26.92 -16.00 12.86
N SER A 4 -27.98 -16.00 13.66
CA SER A 4 -28.32 -17.08 14.56
C SER A 4 -29.29 -18.02 13.86
N PHE A 5 -29.02 -19.31 13.88
CA PHE A 5 -29.88 -20.31 13.26
C PHE A 5 -30.92 -20.91 14.21
N ASP A 6 -30.85 -20.56 15.50
CA ASP A 6 -31.79 -21.01 16.51
C ASP A 6 -32.22 -19.86 17.44
N THR A 7 -33.34 -20.06 18.14
CA THR A 7 -33.94 -19.07 19.06
C THR A 7 -33.05 -18.76 20.26
N PHE A 8 -32.27 -19.73 20.73
CA PHE A 8 -31.36 -19.63 21.87
C PHE A 8 -29.99 -19.03 21.50
N ARG A 9 -29.72 -18.81 20.21
CA ARG A 9 -28.46 -18.29 19.69
C ARG A 9 -27.26 -19.10 20.12
N ILE A 10 -27.41 -20.43 20.16
CA ILE A 10 -26.32 -21.36 20.49
C ILE A 10 -25.52 -21.68 19.23
N VAL A 11 -26.17 -21.72 18.06
CA VAL A 11 -25.55 -21.92 16.75
C VAL A 11 -25.53 -20.60 15.98
N ASN A 12 -24.34 -19.99 15.91
CA ASN A 12 -24.13 -18.73 15.19
C ASN A 12 -23.09 -18.89 14.08
N THR A 13 -23.19 -18.04 13.07
CA THR A 13 -22.09 -17.83 12.14
C THR A 13 -20.95 -17.09 12.84
N TYR A 14 -19.86 -17.78 13.18
CA TYR A 14 -18.60 -17.16 13.57
C TYR A 14 -17.63 -17.19 12.40
N GLY A 15 -17.60 -16.10 11.63
CA GLY A 15 -16.63 -15.91 10.58
C GLY A 15 -16.30 -14.44 10.47
N ALA A 16 -15.02 -14.09 10.53
CA ALA A 16 -14.56 -12.73 10.27
C ALA A 16 -14.97 -12.25 8.86
N PHE A 17 -15.16 -13.19 7.92
CA PHE A 17 -15.59 -12.94 6.56
C PHE A 17 -16.57 -14.04 6.09
N GLY A 18 -17.87 -13.74 6.06
CA GLY A 18 -18.93 -14.60 5.50
C GLY A 18 -18.91 -14.69 3.97
N SER A 19 -18.05 -13.92 3.30
CA SER A 19 -17.71 -14.06 1.89
C SER A 19 -16.26 -13.60 1.67
N VAL A 20 -15.58 -14.19 0.70
CA VAL A 20 -14.17 -13.88 0.35
C VAL A 20 -14.15 -13.34 -1.08
N THR A 21 -13.32 -12.33 -1.32
CA THR A 21 -13.15 -11.73 -2.65
C THR A 21 -12.55 -12.73 -3.63
N LYS A 22 -13.10 -12.80 -4.83
CA LYS A 22 -12.55 -13.63 -5.94
C LYS A 22 -11.41 -12.96 -6.68
N GLU A 23 -11.30 -11.63 -6.55
CA GLU A 23 -10.28 -10.82 -7.21
C GLU A 23 -9.32 -10.24 -6.17
N ARG A 24 -8.03 -10.19 -6.51
CA ARG A 24 -7.00 -9.58 -5.69
C ARG A 24 -6.62 -8.24 -6.30
N THR A 25 -7.01 -7.15 -5.66
CA THR A 25 -6.52 -5.81 -6.01
C THR A 25 -5.57 -5.29 -4.96
N GLU A 26 -4.60 -4.48 -5.36
CA GLU A 26 -3.55 -3.98 -4.49
C GLU A 26 -3.27 -2.52 -4.76
N VAL A 27 -3.11 -1.77 -3.68
CA VAL A 27 -2.52 -0.43 -3.71
C VAL A 27 -1.02 -0.58 -3.61
N VAL A 28 -0.31 -0.04 -4.59
CA VAL A 28 1.15 0.02 -4.64
C VAL A 28 1.57 1.47 -4.42
N LEU A 29 2.39 1.70 -3.40
CA LEU A 29 2.96 3.00 -3.11
C LEU A 29 4.21 3.19 -3.95
N GLU A 30 4.35 4.38 -4.52
CA GLU A 30 5.49 4.75 -5.34
C GLU A 30 6.00 6.12 -4.92
N GLY A 31 7.32 6.27 -4.92
CA GLY A 31 7.99 7.56 -4.73
C GLY A 31 8.81 7.93 -5.95
N THR A 32 9.23 9.19 -6.02
CA THR A 32 10.17 9.64 -7.04
C THR A 32 11.12 10.71 -6.50
N TYR A 33 12.36 10.69 -7.00
CA TYR A 33 13.37 11.72 -6.75
C TYR A 33 13.28 12.90 -7.73
N ASN A 34 12.46 12.79 -8.78
CA ASN A 34 12.32 13.85 -9.78
C ASN A 34 11.91 15.17 -9.11
N SER A 35 12.61 16.25 -9.46
CA SER A 35 12.39 17.59 -8.91
C SER A 35 11.08 18.21 -9.37
N SER A 36 10.53 17.76 -10.50
CA SER A 36 9.21 18.14 -10.98
C SER A 36 8.52 16.96 -11.63
N VAL A 37 7.20 16.92 -11.47
CA VAL A 37 6.32 15.91 -12.04
C VAL A 37 5.17 16.61 -12.74
N GLY A 38 4.92 16.26 -14.00
CA GLY A 38 3.73 16.74 -14.71
C GLY A 38 2.46 16.17 -14.09
N GLN A 39 1.28 16.70 -14.48
CA GLN A 39 -0.01 16.25 -13.93
C GLN A 39 -0.26 14.75 -14.09
N SER A 40 0.23 14.13 -15.18
CA SER A 40 0.14 12.68 -15.40
C SER A 40 1.25 11.86 -14.71
N GLY A 41 2.36 12.50 -14.35
CA GLY A 41 3.54 11.83 -13.78
C GLY A 41 4.25 10.85 -14.72
N GLU A 42 3.89 10.77 -16.00
CA GLU A 42 4.37 9.74 -16.95
C GLU A 42 5.88 9.82 -17.27
N ARG A 43 6.47 11.02 -17.16
CA ARG A 43 7.90 11.24 -17.44
C ARG A 43 8.80 11.08 -16.22
N ALA A 44 8.22 10.89 -15.04
CA ALA A 44 8.97 10.73 -13.81
C ALA A 44 9.33 9.25 -13.59
N GLN A 45 10.48 9.00 -13.00
CA GLN A 45 10.88 7.66 -12.61
C GLN A 45 10.26 7.35 -11.25
N TRP A 46 9.29 6.45 -11.25
CA TRP A 46 8.61 5.99 -10.04
C TRP A 46 9.23 4.69 -9.56
N LEU A 47 9.57 4.65 -8.27
CA LEU A 47 10.11 3.45 -7.61
C LEU A 47 9.08 2.94 -6.61
N GLU A 48 8.80 1.65 -6.68
CA GLU A 48 7.83 0.99 -5.80
C GLU A 48 8.40 0.79 -4.40
N ILE A 49 7.55 1.01 -3.42
CA ILE A 49 7.81 0.69 -2.02
C ILE A 49 7.17 -0.67 -1.73
N GLU A 50 7.98 -1.63 -1.28
CA GLU A 50 7.52 -3.00 -1.07
C GLU A 50 7.19 -3.31 0.39
N PHE A 51 6.16 -4.12 0.58
CA PHE A 51 5.65 -4.55 1.88
C PHE A 51 6.06 -6.01 2.19
N LYS A 52 5.96 -6.40 3.46
CA LYS A 52 6.56 -7.64 3.98
C LYS A 52 5.90 -8.93 3.54
N CYS A 53 4.64 -8.93 3.17
CA CYS A 53 3.91 -10.15 2.84
C CYS A 53 2.84 -9.97 1.76
N LYS A 54 2.24 -8.79 1.58
CA LYS A 54 1.28 -8.59 0.48
C LYS A 54 1.96 -8.72 -0.90
N PRO A 55 1.19 -9.06 -1.96
CA PRO A 55 1.68 -9.01 -3.33
C PRO A 55 2.31 -7.64 -3.66
N GLY A 56 3.43 -7.67 -4.39
CA GLY A 56 4.24 -6.50 -4.75
C GLY A 56 4.88 -6.77 -6.12
N SER A 57 6.21 -6.81 -6.20
CA SER A 57 6.90 -7.28 -7.41
C SER A 57 6.32 -8.60 -7.95
N VAL A 58 6.21 -8.69 -9.28
CA VAL A 58 5.66 -9.88 -9.97
C VAL A 58 6.49 -11.14 -9.75
N GLY A 59 7.79 -11.01 -9.49
CA GLY A 59 8.67 -12.12 -9.13
C GLY A 59 8.57 -12.56 -7.66
N ARG A 60 7.78 -11.85 -6.85
CA ARG A 60 7.72 -12.10 -5.40
C ARG A 60 6.84 -13.30 -5.09
N ARG A 61 7.44 -14.37 -4.57
CA ARG A 61 6.74 -15.54 -4.03
C ARG A 61 5.69 -15.13 -2.97
N PRO A 62 4.51 -15.79 -2.91
CA PRO A 62 3.58 -15.68 -1.80
C PRO A 62 4.25 -15.98 -0.45
N CYS A 63 3.98 -15.13 0.53
CA CYS A 63 4.55 -15.26 1.87
C CYS A 63 3.69 -16.21 2.74
N LEU A 64 4.36 -16.99 3.60
CA LEU A 64 3.73 -17.74 4.68
C LEU A 64 3.94 -16.96 5.97
N ILE A 65 2.86 -16.39 6.53
CA ILE A 65 2.96 -15.40 7.62
C ILE A 65 2.55 -15.93 9.00
N SER A 66 1.88 -17.09 9.04
CA SER A 66 1.37 -17.72 10.26
C SER A 66 2.45 -17.87 11.34
N PRO A 67 2.15 -17.65 12.64
CA PRO A 67 0.85 -17.29 13.22
C PRO A 67 0.57 -15.77 13.33
N TYR A 68 1.51 -14.92 12.91
CA TYR A 68 1.40 -13.46 13.05
C TYR A 68 0.91 -12.81 11.75
N HIS A 69 0.49 -11.54 11.84
CA HIS A 69 0.12 -10.74 10.67
C HIS A 69 0.83 -9.39 10.73
N TYR A 70 1.44 -8.96 9.62
CA TYR A 70 1.99 -7.62 9.52
C TYR A 70 0.84 -6.62 9.45
N ARG A 71 0.72 -5.79 10.49
CA ARG A 71 -0.42 -4.88 10.64
C ARG A 71 -0.57 -3.92 9.46
N LEU A 72 0.54 -3.38 8.96
CA LEU A 72 0.53 -2.46 7.83
C LEU A 72 0.12 -3.14 6.53
N ASP A 73 0.70 -4.29 6.18
CA ASP A 73 0.29 -5.11 5.03
C ASP A 73 -1.20 -5.45 5.06
N TRP A 74 -1.71 -5.81 6.24
CA TRP A 74 -3.11 -6.14 6.45
C TRP A 74 -4.03 -4.93 6.24
N LEU A 75 -3.62 -3.75 6.72
CA LEU A 75 -4.33 -2.49 6.46
C LEU A 75 -4.32 -2.11 4.97
N MET A 76 -3.19 -2.28 4.29
CA MET A 76 -3.07 -2.03 2.85
C MET A 76 -4.00 -2.93 2.02
N TRP A 77 -4.18 -4.20 2.45
CA TRP A 77 -5.14 -5.09 1.82
C TRP A 77 -6.58 -4.56 1.93
N PHE A 78 -6.99 -4.07 3.10
CA PHE A 78 -8.30 -3.44 3.27
C PHE A 78 -8.45 -2.15 2.49
N ALA A 79 -7.42 -1.31 2.48
CA ALA A 79 -7.40 -0.07 1.72
C ALA A 79 -7.72 -0.31 0.24
N ALA A 80 -7.22 -1.40 -0.35
CA ALA A 80 -7.46 -1.73 -1.75
C ALA A 80 -8.95 -1.96 -2.10
N PHE A 81 -9.82 -2.21 -1.11
CA PHE A 81 -11.27 -2.34 -1.30
C PHE A 81 -12.04 -1.03 -1.19
N GLN A 82 -11.38 0.02 -0.72
CA GLN A 82 -11.98 1.32 -0.45
C GLN A 82 -11.20 2.41 -1.21
N SER A 83 -11.54 3.67 -0.97
CA SER A 83 -10.76 4.80 -1.45
C SER A 83 -9.86 5.37 -0.35
N TYR A 84 -8.85 6.15 -0.74
CA TYR A 84 -7.95 6.77 0.23
C TYR A 84 -8.68 7.72 1.20
N GLN A 85 -9.80 8.33 0.79
CA GLN A 85 -10.60 9.21 1.66
C GLN A 85 -11.21 8.46 2.85
N HIS A 86 -11.48 7.15 2.71
CA HIS A 86 -11.93 6.30 3.81
C HIS A 86 -10.78 5.77 4.66
N ASN A 87 -9.54 6.01 4.24
CA ASN A 87 -8.31 5.51 4.84
C ASN A 87 -7.34 6.66 5.06
N PRO A 88 -7.68 7.69 5.88
CA PRO A 88 -6.86 8.89 6.01
C PRO A 88 -5.45 8.58 6.53
N TRP A 89 -5.27 7.46 7.25
CA TRP A 89 -3.96 6.97 7.69
C TRP A 89 -2.97 6.75 6.54
N LEU A 90 -3.44 6.52 5.30
CA LEU A 90 -2.60 6.45 4.11
C LEU A 90 -1.96 7.79 3.76
N LEU A 91 -2.68 8.90 3.99
CA LEU A 91 -2.11 10.24 3.83
C LEU A 91 -1.00 10.45 4.86
N ASN A 92 -1.23 10.04 6.12
CA ASN A 92 -0.18 10.10 7.13
C ASN A 92 1.04 9.25 6.76
N LEU A 93 0.82 8.03 6.26
CA LEU A 93 1.89 7.16 5.78
C LEU A 93 2.68 7.80 4.64
N ALA A 94 1.99 8.39 3.65
CA ALA A 94 2.63 9.11 2.55
C ALA A 94 3.43 10.31 3.07
N GLY A 95 2.91 11.06 4.05
CA GLY A 95 3.61 12.18 4.68
C GLY A 95 4.87 11.73 5.42
N LYS A 96 4.79 10.64 6.19
CA LYS A 96 5.95 10.07 6.86
C LYS A 96 7.01 9.56 5.87
N ILE A 97 6.61 9.02 4.71
CA ILE A 97 7.53 8.64 3.64
C ILE A 97 8.20 9.89 3.05
N LEU A 98 7.43 10.93 2.72
CA LEU A 98 7.94 12.21 2.21
C LEU A 98 8.89 12.90 3.19
N ALA A 99 8.62 12.78 4.50
CA ALA A 99 9.44 13.34 5.56
C ALA A 99 10.67 12.47 5.93
N GLY A 100 10.79 11.24 5.38
CA GLY A 100 11.88 10.33 5.72
C GLY A 100 11.83 9.76 7.13
N ASP A 101 10.64 9.51 7.67
CA ASP A 101 10.47 8.95 9.02
C ASP A 101 11.01 7.50 9.08
N PRO A 102 12.07 7.22 9.86
CA PRO A 102 12.69 5.90 9.92
C PRO A 102 11.77 4.83 10.54
N SER A 103 10.75 5.23 11.31
CA SER A 103 9.77 4.29 11.86
C SER A 103 8.99 3.57 10.76
N VAL A 104 8.77 4.21 9.60
CA VAL A 104 8.09 3.59 8.46
C VAL A 104 8.96 2.52 7.81
N ASN A 105 10.27 2.73 7.72
CA ASN A 105 11.20 1.75 7.14
C ASN A 105 11.13 0.40 7.84
N SER A 106 10.95 0.40 9.16
CA SER A 106 10.81 -0.83 9.95
C SER A 106 9.58 -1.67 9.58
N LEU A 107 8.55 -1.05 8.98
CA LEU A 107 7.30 -1.69 8.59
C LEU A 107 7.32 -2.22 7.15
N LEU A 108 8.27 -1.78 6.34
CA LEU A 108 8.40 -2.11 4.92
C LEU A 108 9.39 -3.26 4.71
N ALA A 109 9.29 -3.92 3.55
CA ALA A 109 10.28 -4.90 3.12
C ALA A 109 11.44 -4.24 2.38
N HIS A 110 11.10 -3.30 1.50
CA HIS A 110 12.07 -2.53 0.72
C HIS A 110 11.54 -1.11 0.54
N ASN A 111 12.34 -0.13 0.95
CA ASN A 111 12.09 1.28 0.69
C ASN A 111 13.30 1.88 -0.07
N PRO A 112 13.14 2.21 -1.37
CA PRO A 112 14.20 2.89 -2.13
C PRO A 112 14.59 4.26 -1.59
N PHE A 113 13.79 4.82 -0.67
CA PHE A 113 13.89 6.17 -0.11
C PHE A 113 14.32 6.19 1.37
N ALA A 114 14.94 5.11 1.86
CA ALA A 114 15.32 4.99 3.26
C ALA A 114 16.37 6.04 3.68
N GLU A 115 17.33 6.33 2.79
CA GLU A 115 18.41 7.29 3.03
C GLU A 115 18.02 8.72 2.61
N THR A 116 17.37 8.84 1.45
CA THR A 116 16.94 10.12 0.90
C THR A 116 15.43 10.07 0.66
N PRO A 117 14.63 10.96 1.28
CA PRO A 117 13.18 10.98 1.07
C PRO A 117 12.81 11.31 -0.38
N PRO A 118 11.68 10.79 -0.88
CA PRO A 118 11.19 11.16 -2.21
C PRO A 118 10.65 12.59 -2.22
N LYS A 119 10.64 13.23 -3.39
CA LYS A 119 10.01 14.56 -3.58
C LYS A 119 8.50 14.47 -3.77
N TYR A 120 8.04 13.37 -4.37
CA TYR A 120 6.63 13.10 -4.56
C TYR A 120 6.33 11.64 -4.25
N VAL A 121 5.13 11.39 -3.72
CA VAL A 121 4.57 10.06 -3.50
C VAL A 121 3.25 9.96 -4.27
N ARG A 122 2.94 8.78 -4.78
CA ARG A 122 1.62 8.44 -5.32
C ARG A 122 1.24 7.02 -4.92
N ALA A 123 -0.01 6.65 -5.16
CA ALA A 123 -0.44 5.27 -5.06
C ALA A 123 -1.23 4.85 -6.29
N VAL A 124 -0.84 3.72 -6.87
CA VAL A 124 -1.47 3.14 -8.05
C VAL A 124 -2.22 1.87 -7.67
N HIS A 125 -3.29 1.57 -8.40
CA HIS A 125 -4.17 0.44 -8.11
C HIS A 125 -4.00 -0.63 -9.17
N TYR A 126 -3.60 -1.83 -8.76
CA TYR A 126 -3.40 -2.95 -9.65
C TYR A 126 -4.36 -4.09 -9.32
N ARG A 127 -4.79 -4.83 -10.33
CA ARG A 127 -5.35 -6.17 -10.16
C ARG A 127 -4.24 -7.19 -10.34
N TYR A 128 -4.06 -8.06 -9.36
CA TYR A 128 -3.10 -9.16 -9.35
C TYR A 128 -3.80 -10.49 -9.63
N GLN A 129 -3.13 -11.36 -10.36
CA GLN A 129 -3.51 -12.75 -10.60
C GLN A 129 -2.27 -13.62 -10.44
N TYR A 130 -2.45 -14.88 -10.04
CA TYR A 130 -1.36 -15.84 -10.10
C TYR A 130 -0.95 -16.05 -11.55
N THR A 131 0.36 -16.16 -11.77
CA THR A 131 0.88 -16.57 -13.07
C THR A 131 0.40 -17.98 -13.42
N GLU A 132 -0.04 -18.17 -14.65
CA GLU A 132 -0.46 -19.48 -15.14
C GLU A 132 0.73 -20.43 -15.26
N LEU A 133 0.56 -21.66 -14.77
CA LEU A 133 1.59 -22.70 -14.89
C LEU A 133 1.88 -23.00 -16.37
N GLY A 134 3.15 -23.04 -16.74
CA GLY A 134 3.58 -23.29 -18.13
C GLY A 134 3.57 -22.05 -19.04
N SER A 135 3.17 -20.88 -18.54
CA SER A 135 3.28 -19.61 -19.28
C SER A 135 4.74 -19.13 -19.38
N GLU A 136 5.02 -18.24 -20.33
CA GLU A 136 6.33 -17.58 -20.46
C GLU A 136 6.72 -16.82 -19.18
N ALA A 137 5.74 -16.16 -18.55
CA ALA A 137 5.91 -15.47 -17.27
C ALA A 137 6.38 -16.44 -16.16
N ALA A 138 5.80 -17.64 -16.09
CA ALA A 138 6.26 -18.67 -15.14
C ALA A 138 7.70 -19.12 -15.47
N GLY A 139 8.06 -19.22 -16.76
CA GLY A 139 9.43 -19.49 -17.21
C GLY A 139 10.43 -18.41 -16.80
N ARG A 140 10.00 -17.15 -16.65
CA ARG A 140 10.80 -16.04 -16.10
C ARG A 140 10.83 -15.99 -14.57
N GLY A 141 10.14 -16.90 -13.88
CA GLY A 141 10.04 -16.92 -12.42
C GLY A 141 9.03 -15.94 -11.83
N GLU A 142 8.11 -15.41 -12.63
CA GLU A 142 7.05 -14.51 -12.17
C GLU A 142 5.96 -15.32 -11.44
N TRP A 143 5.68 -14.96 -10.19
CA TRP A 143 4.61 -15.54 -9.38
C TRP A 143 3.26 -14.86 -9.63
N TRP A 144 3.28 -13.61 -10.08
CA TRP A 144 2.10 -12.81 -10.33
C TRP A 144 2.12 -12.19 -11.72
N THR A 145 0.94 -12.03 -12.29
CA THR A 145 0.68 -11.04 -13.33
C THR A 145 -0.15 -9.91 -12.72
N ARG A 146 0.06 -8.68 -13.21
CA ARG A 146 -0.70 -7.52 -12.74
C ARG A 146 -1.16 -6.61 -13.87
N ARG A 147 -2.33 -6.02 -13.71
CA ARG A 147 -2.92 -5.05 -14.63
C ARG A 147 -3.27 -3.77 -13.89
N LEU A 148 -2.80 -2.63 -14.40
CA LEU A 148 -3.14 -1.32 -13.86
C LEU A 148 -4.64 -1.06 -14.01
N LEU A 149 -5.29 -0.63 -12.94
CA LEU A 149 -6.66 -0.14 -12.96
C LEU A 149 -6.61 1.36 -13.31
N GLN A 150 -7.50 1.80 -14.19
CA GLN A 150 -7.41 3.12 -14.87
C GLN A 150 -7.39 4.34 -13.93
N LYS A 151 -7.85 4.20 -12.68
CA LYS A 151 -7.93 5.29 -11.73
C LYS A 151 -6.73 5.26 -10.78
N PRO A 152 -5.94 6.35 -10.66
CA PRO A 152 -4.94 6.45 -9.60
C PRO A 152 -5.63 6.33 -8.24
N TYR A 153 -5.02 5.56 -7.33
CA TYR A 153 -5.60 5.35 -6.01
C TYR A 153 -5.42 6.60 -5.15
N LEU A 154 -4.17 7.06 -5.01
CA LEU A 154 -3.79 8.33 -4.38
C LEU A 154 -3.16 9.20 -5.47
N PRO A 155 -3.59 10.49 -5.60
CA PRO A 155 -2.95 11.40 -6.54
C PRO A 155 -1.46 11.61 -6.17
N ILE A 156 -0.72 12.21 -7.11
CA ILE A 156 0.65 12.63 -6.83
C ILE A 156 0.61 13.74 -5.78
N VAL A 157 1.32 13.53 -4.68
CA VAL A 157 1.38 14.47 -3.55
C VAL A 157 2.81 14.81 -3.20
N SER A 158 3.05 16.08 -2.89
CA SER A 158 4.30 16.58 -2.29
C SER A 158 4.10 16.89 -0.80
N GLU A 159 5.20 17.15 -0.11
CA GLU A 159 5.19 17.62 1.28
C GLU A 159 4.34 18.88 1.47
N GLU A 160 4.51 19.88 0.59
CA GLU A 160 3.77 21.15 0.65
C GLU A 160 2.25 20.93 0.59
N GLN A 161 1.81 20.00 -0.25
CA GLN A 161 0.39 19.69 -0.41
C GLN A 161 -0.18 18.89 0.78
N LEU A 162 0.64 18.02 1.38
CA LEU A 162 0.17 17.04 2.36
C LEU A 162 0.29 17.52 3.81
N ARG A 163 1.28 18.35 4.13
CA ARG A 163 1.48 18.92 5.47
C ARG A 163 0.21 19.57 6.05
N PRO A 164 -0.47 20.51 5.38
CA PRO A 164 -1.67 21.14 5.93
C PRO A 164 -2.82 20.13 6.14
N VAL A 165 -2.91 19.10 5.29
CA VAL A 165 -3.93 18.04 5.41
C VAL A 165 -3.68 17.16 6.64
N ILE A 166 -2.42 16.81 6.89
CA ILE A 166 -2.01 16.00 8.05
C ILE A 166 -2.27 16.76 9.35
N GLU A 167 -1.89 18.03 9.41
CA GLU A 167 -2.13 18.89 10.57
C GLU A 167 -3.62 19.08 10.84
N ALA A 168 -4.43 19.28 9.78
CA ALA A 168 -5.89 19.38 9.90
C ALA A 168 -6.56 18.09 10.40
N GLN A 169 -5.94 16.92 10.22
CA GLN A 169 -6.39 15.64 10.78
C GLN A 169 -5.91 15.42 12.23
N GLY A 170 -5.19 16.38 12.82
CA GLY A 170 -4.66 16.28 14.17
C GLY A 170 -3.41 15.41 14.29
N TRP A 171 -2.71 15.15 13.18
CA TRP A 171 -1.45 14.42 13.17
C TRP A 171 -0.26 15.37 13.11
N HIS A 172 0.86 14.93 13.69
CA HIS A 172 2.11 15.69 13.66
C HIS A 172 2.91 15.35 12.41
N TRP A 173 3.36 16.37 11.71
CA TRP A 173 4.37 16.22 10.66
C TRP A 173 5.69 15.78 11.29
N TYR A 174 6.33 14.76 10.72
CA TYR A 174 7.64 14.30 11.19
C TYR A 174 8.72 15.32 10.79
N ILE A 175 9.53 15.73 11.75
CA ILE A 175 10.67 16.63 11.54
C ILE A 175 11.93 15.80 11.86
N PRO A 176 12.82 15.55 10.88
CA PRO A 176 14.07 14.85 11.12
C PRO A 176 14.93 15.61 12.14
N GLU A 177 15.57 14.89 13.07
CA GLU A 177 16.43 15.49 14.12
C GLU A 177 17.63 16.30 13.58
N HIS A 178 17.99 16.13 12.29
CA HIS A 178 19.07 16.83 11.62
C HIS A 178 18.61 17.94 10.65
N ALA A 179 17.33 18.30 10.65
CA ALA A 179 16.79 19.35 9.76
C ALA A 179 16.78 20.75 10.41
N SER A 180 17.26 20.88 11.64
CA SER A 180 17.38 22.13 12.38
C SER A 180 18.83 22.58 12.50
N ASP A 181 19.45 22.90 11.36
CA ASP A 181 20.66 23.72 11.24
C ASP A 181 20.46 24.77 10.13
#